data_AF-A0A1S1YWR8-F1
#
_entry.id   AF-A0A1S1YWR8-F1
#
_cell.length_a   1.000
_cell.length_b   1.000
_cell.length_c   1.000
_cell.angle_alpha   90.00
_cell.angle_beta   90.00
_cell.angle_gamma   90.00
#
_symmetry.space_group_name_H-M   'P 1'
#
loop_
_entity.id
_entity.type
_entity.pdbx_description
1 polymer ?
#
loop_
_entity_poly.entity_id
_entity_poly.type
_entity_poly.pdbx_seq_one_letter_code
_entity_poly.pdbx_strand_id
1 'polypeptide(L)'
;MLITDSHAQINAKLAEYYKRRANKYLVKSPQLHEYFSINEAGITLYPSPLHRKQRKPEFFVSWDELSVLKDVFEFSDREYQYQVYCTKGVRPFTSDTRMSINILKGITNITPTTIMKPLSGIRVAIDPGHIAADMKMAKVEGRFIDMKLEDGTKIQLREGDLTLTTAYVLKDSLEKYGAEVYMTRQGAVNAGASKKTYNVWKKKHLQSKLYGQKLTKKQMMHILYHSPESRIYRQYYLQDDLEMRADSINYFKPDVTVVLHYNADELNSGWKKPSRRNFSMVFVPGSFMAKELKSKRDRYDFLRILISDYTKDSYYLSKFIMREFEETLNVPAVGPHNEPRYLKTVGMSLGNGIYARNLRLCRLLNSPICYGEPLLQDNEYELRALNGNDFKTNKISPRVIEVADSYLKGIMNYIQYQKNQNTP
;
A
#
# COMPACT_ATOMS: atom_id res chain seq x y z
N MET A 1 -5.29 43.08 -17.58
CA MET A 1 -6.08 42.05 -18.29
C MET A 1 -5.60 40.68 -17.82
N LEU A 2 -6.34 40.03 -16.93
CA LEU A 2 -6.10 38.61 -16.62
C LEU A 2 -6.67 37.82 -17.79
N ILE A 3 -5.81 37.15 -18.55
CA ILE A 3 -6.24 36.26 -19.63
C ILE A 3 -6.91 35.06 -18.96
N THR A 4 -8.24 35.01 -18.98
CA THR A 4 -8.99 33.82 -18.55
C THR A 4 -8.88 32.78 -19.65
N ASP A 5 -8.34 31.60 -19.32
CA ASP A 5 -8.27 30.47 -20.25
C ASP A 5 -9.69 30.10 -20.74
N SER A 6 -9.82 29.73 -22.02
CA SER A 6 -11.06 29.15 -22.55
C SER A 6 -11.28 27.73 -22.00
N HIS A 7 -12.53 27.25 -21.99
CA HIS A 7 -12.84 25.86 -21.60
C HIS A 7 -12.02 24.82 -22.36
N ALA A 8 -11.77 25.03 -23.65
CA ALA A 8 -10.94 24.14 -24.45
C ALA A 8 -9.47 24.11 -23.96
N GLN A 9 -8.92 25.28 -23.58
CA GLN A 9 -7.57 25.37 -23.01
C GLN A 9 -7.48 24.68 -21.64
N ILE A 10 -8.50 24.84 -20.79
CA ILE A 10 -8.58 24.16 -19.49
C ILE A 10 -8.61 22.64 -19.68
N ASN A 11 -9.47 22.13 -20.57
CA ASN A 11 -9.59 20.70 -20.84
C ASN A 11 -8.30 20.10 -21.41
N ALA A 12 -7.60 20.82 -22.28
CA ALA A 12 -6.29 20.39 -22.79
C ALA A 12 -5.24 20.31 -21.66
N LYS A 13 -5.21 21.29 -20.75
CA LYS A 13 -4.32 21.28 -19.57
C LYS A 13 -4.64 20.11 -18.64
N LEU A 14 -5.91 19.81 -18.40
CA LEU A 14 -6.35 18.66 -17.60
C LEU A 14 -5.94 17.33 -18.24
N ALA A 15 -6.18 17.18 -19.55
CA ALA A 15 -5.77 16.00 -20.29
C ALA A 15 -4.26 15.76 -20.18
N GLU A 16 -3.46 16.81 -20.36
CA GLU A 16 -2.00 16.72 -20.25
C GLU A 16 -1.53 16.43 -18.82
N TYR A 17 -2.19 17.01 -17.81
CA TYR A 17 -1.93 16.69 -16.41
C TYR A 17 -2.12 15.18 -16.13
N TYR A 18 -3.25 14.59 -16.52
CA TYR A 18 -3.53 13.19 -16.25
C TYR A 18 -2.72 12.22 -17.13
N LYS A 19 -2.34 12.60 -18.36
CA LYS A 19 -1.37 11.84 -19.17
C LYS A 19 -0.02 11.75 -18.47
N ARG A 20 0.51 12.89 -18.00
CA ARG A 20 1.78 12.94 -17.26
C ARG A 20 1.71 12.13 -15.97
N ARG A 21 0.59 12.22 -15.24
CA ARG A 21 0.37 11.42 -14.02
C ARG A 21 0.36 9.92 -14.31
N ALA A 22 -0.36 9.48 -15.34
CA ALA A 22 -0.37 8.08 -15.76
C ALA A 22 1.05 7.58 -16.09
N ASN A 23 1.80 8.35 -16.89
CA ASN A 23 3.17 7.97 -17.30
C ASN A 23 4.18 8.03 -16.16
N LYS A 24 4.02 8.95 -15.20
CA LYS A 24 4.93 9.10 -14.07
C LYS A 24 4.75 8.04 -13.01
N TYR A 25 3.49 7.69 -12.69
CA TYR A 25 3.20 6.84 -11.53
C TYR A 25 2.68 5.45 -11.91
N LEU A 26 1.84 5.34 -12.94
CA LEU A 26 0.98 4.17 -13.12
C LEU A 26 1.42 3.24 -14.24
N VAL A 27 1.90 3.74 -15.38
CA VAL A 27 2.10 2.93 -16.58
C VAL A 27 3.54 2.46 -16.68
N LYS A 28 3.82 1.26 -16.16
CA LYS A 28 5.13 0.60 -16.35
C LYS A 28 5.20 -0.13 -17.69
N SER A 29 4.09 -0.71 -18.13
CA SER A 29 4.01 -1.44 -19.41
C SER A 29 3.23 -0.66 -20.47
N PRO A 30 3.83 -0.34 -21.64
CA PRO A 30 3.16 0.44 -22.69
C PRO A 30 1.85 -0.16 -23.20
N GLN A 31 1.68 -1.48 -23.13
CA GLN A 31 0.45 -2.19 -23.52
C GLN A 31 -0.77 -1.74 -22.72
N LEU A 32 -0.58 -1.11 -21.55
CA LEU A 32 -1.70 -0.60 -20.77
C LEU A 32 -2.44 0.55 -21.46
N HIS A 33 -1.76 1.32 -22.32
CA HIS A 33 -2.44 2.35 -23.11
C HIS A 33 -3.55 1.77 -23.98
N GLU A 34 -3.51 0.48 -24.32
CA GLU A 34 -4.59 -0.19 -25.06
C GLU A 34 -5.93 -0.28 -24.30
N TYR A 35 -5.93 0.01 -23.00
CA TYR A 35 -7.11 -0.06 -22.14
C TYR A 35 -7.67 1.31 -21.76
N PHE A 36 -7.03 2.42 -22.14
CA PHE A 36 -7.54 3.75 -21.80
C PHE A 36 -7.13 4.84 -22.80
N SER A 37 -7.83 5.97 -22.75
CA SER A 37 -7.41 7.22 -23.39
C SER A 37 -7.71 8.41 -22.49
N ILE A 38 -6.87 9.44 -22.61
CA ILE A 38 -7.00 10.72 -21.92
C ILE A 38 -6.87 11.80 -22.99
N ASN A 39 -7.88 12.63 -23.16
CA ASN A 39 -7.92 13.68 -24.20
C ASN A 39 -8.80 14.85 -23.76
N GLU A 40 -9.03 15.82 -24.63
CA GLU A 40 -9.79 17.04 -24.35
C GLU A 40 -11.26 16.79 -24.00
N ALA A 41 -11.80 15.59 -24.27
CA ALA A 41 -13.15 15.20 -23.86
C ALA A 41 -13.18 14.62 -22.44
N GLY A 42 -12.14 13.91 -22.00
CA GLY A 42 -12.10 13.27 -20.69
C GLY A 42 -11.20 12.04 -20.61
N ILE A 43 -11.55 11.15 -19.68
CA ILE A 43 -10.88 9.86 -19.45
C ILE A 43 -11.83 8.74 -19.89
N THR A 44 -11.34 7.85 -20.75
CA THR A 44 -12.09 6.72 -21.29
C THR A 44 -11.37 5.42 -20.96
N LEU A 45 -12.11 4.40 -20.49
CA LEU A 45 -11.58 3.05 -20.29
C LEU A 45 -12.25 2.06 -21.25
N TYR A 46 -11.45 1.08 -21.67
CA TYR A 46 -11.83 0.04 -22.61
C TYR A 46 -11.62 -1.35 -22.01
N PRO A 47 -12.57 -2.27 -22.20
CA PRO A 47 -12.49 -3.59 -21.59
C PRO A 47 -11.43 -4.48 -22.26
N SER A 48 -11.02 -4.16 -23.49
CA SER A 48 -9.89 -4.80 -24.17
C SER A 48 -9.32 -3.91 -25.29
N PRO A 49 -8.11 -4.24 -25.80
CA PRO A 49 -7.52 -3.55 -26.96
C PRO A 49 -8.42 -3.54 -28.20
N LEU A 50 -9.18 -4.62 -28.42
CA LEU A 50 -10.15 -4.71 -29.52
C LEU A 50 -11.27 -3.67 -29.37
N HIS A 51 -11.81 -3.52 -28.16
CA HIS A 51 -12.86 -2.54 -27.88
C HIS A 51 -12.36 -1.11 -28.05
N ARG A 52 -11.09 -0.84 -27.71
CA ARG A 52 -10.46 0.45 -28.00
C ARG A 52 -10.39 0.74 -29.49
N LYS A 53 -9.94 -0.22 -30.30
CA LYS A 53 -9.90 -0.11 -31.77
C LYS A 53 -11.30 0.14 -32.35
N GLN A 54 -12.32 -0.51 -31.79
CA GLN A 54 -13.72 -0.35 -32.18
C GLN A 54 -14.41 0.89 -31.57
N ARG A 55 -13.69 1.69 -30.76
CA ARG A 55 -14.25 2.84 -30.02
C ARG A 55 -15.48 2.47 -29.17
N LYS A 56 -15.45 1.31 -28.53
CA LYS A 56 -16.50 0.81 -27.62
C LYS A 56 -16.04 0.88 -26.16
N PRO A 57 -16.14 2.04 -25.50
CA PRO A 57 -15.72 2.18 -24.11
C PRO A 57 -16.62 1.44 -23.13
N GLU A 58 -16.06 0.98 -22.01
CA GLU A 58 -16.87 0.52 -20.87
C GLU A 58 -17.21 1.65 -19.91
N PHE A 59 -16.35 2.67 -19.82
CA PHE A 59 -16.47 3.77 -18.89
C PHE A 59 -15.95 5.06 -19.52
N PHE A 60 -16.64 6.17 -19.28
CA PHE A 60 -16.22 7.51 -19.67
C PHE A 60 -16.56 8.51 -18.57
N VAL A 61 -15.62 9.41 -18.28
CA VAL A 61 -15.84 10.59 -17.43
C VAL A 61 -15.28 11.81 -18.15
N SER A 62 -16.14 12.80 -18.35
CA SER A 62 -15.74 14.09 -18.92
C SER A 62 -15.13 15.01 -17.86
N TRP A 63 -14.45 16.07 -18.29
CA TRP A 63 -13.76 16.98 -17.37
C TRP A 63 -14.69 17.73 -16.41
N ASP A 64 -15.92 18.02 -16.82
CA ASP A 64 -16.98 18.63 -16.00
C ASP A 64 -17.56 17.65 -14.95
N GLU A 65 -17.45 16.34 -15.20
CA GLU A 65 -17.90 15.29 -14.27
C GLU A 65 -16.79 14.78 -13.35
N LEU A 66 -15.54 15.20 -13.58
CA LEU A 66 -14.39 14.67 -12.85
C LEU A 66 -14.47 14.96 -11.34
N SER A 67 -14.96 16.14 -10.95
CA SER A 67 -15.12 16.49 -9.53
C SER A 67 -16.09 15.54 -8.81
N VAL A 68 -17.21 15.19 -9.45
CA VAL A 68 -18.18 14.22 -8.91
C VAL A 68 -17.53 12.85 -8.76
N LEU A 69 -16.75 12.40 -9.74
CA LEU A 69 -16.07 11.11 -9.65
C LEU A 69 -14.99 11.11 -8.54
N LYS A 70 -14.27 12.21 -8.35
CA LYS A 70 -13.33 12.36 -7.22
C LYS A 70 -14.07 12.27 -5.89
N ASP A 71 -15.18 12.98 -5.75
CA ASP A 71 -16.02 12.95 -4.54
C ASP A 71 -16.56 11.52 -4.27
N VAL A 72 -16.93 10.75 -5.31
CA VAL A 72 -17.27 9.32 -5.16
C VAL A 72 -16.12 8.56 -4.49
N PHE A 73 -14.89 8.71 -4.99
CA PHE A 73 -13.75 7.96 -4.46
C PHE A 73 -13.27 8.42 -3.08
N GLU A 74 -13.57 9.66 -2.72
CA GLU A 74 -13.18 10.25 -1.43
C GLU A 74 -14.19 9.94 -0.32
N PHE A 75 -15.50 10.06 -0.60
CA PHE A 75 -16.52 10.07 0.45
C PHE A 75 -17.28 8.75 0.65
N SER A 76 -17.28 7.84 -0.34
CA SER A 76 -17.99 6.56 -0.25
C SER A 76 -17.08 5.36 0.01
N ASP A 77 -17.66 4.20 0.37
CA ASP A 77 -16.91 2.95 0.53
C ASP A 77 -16.55 2.31 -0.84
N ARG A 78 -15.56 1.40 -0.83
CA ARG A 78 -15.02 0.75 -2.05
C ARG A 78 -16.04 -0.07 -2.83
N GLU A 79 -17.05 -0.61 -2.18
CA GLU A 79 -18.07 -1.39 -2.87
C GLU A 79 -18.98 -0.44 -3.65
N TYR A 80 -19.46 0.62 -3.00
CA TYR A 80 -20.23 1.66 -3.68
C TYR A 80 -19.44 2.31 -4.83
N GLN A 81 -18.15 2.62 -4.64
CA GLN A 81 -17.28 3.16 -5.69
C GLN A 81 -17.26 2.25 -6.93
N TYR A 82 -17.15 0.94 -6.73
CA TYR A 82 -17.14 -0.02 -7.83
C TYR A 82 -18.52 -0.22 -8.47
N GLN A 83 -19.60 -0.16 -7.67
CA GLN A 83 -20.96 -0.17 -8.19
C GLN A 83 -21.22 1.04 -9.09
N VAL A 84 -20.82 2.25 -8.67
CA VAL A 84 -20.90 3.46 -9.50
C VAL A 84 -20.10 3.30 -10.79
N TYR A 85 -18.87 2.79 -10.71
CA TYR A 85 -18.07 2.49 -11.90
C TYR A 85 -18.79 1.52 -12.86
N CYS A 86 -19.41 0.47 -12.32
CA CYS A 86 -20.10 -0.54 -13.13
C CYS A 86 -21.40 -0.03 -13.77
N THR A 87 -22.13 0.87 -13.10
CA THR A 87 -23.46 1.31 -13.52
C THR A 87 -23.45 2.60 -14.35
N LYS A 88 -22.55 3.56 -14.05
CA LYS A 88 -22.40 4.80 -14.84
C LYS A 88 -22.07 4.49 -16.30
N GLY A 89 -21.10 3.61 -16.49
CA GLY A 89 -20.53 3.31 -17.80
C GLY A 89 -20.12 4.60 -18.53
N VAL A 90 -20.75 4.85 -19.68
CA VAL A 90 -20.44 6.00 -20.55
C VAL A 90 -21.45 7.14 -20.44
N ARG A 91 -22.49 6.98 -19.59
CA ARG A 91 -23.54 7.99 -19.40
C ARG A 91 -23.12 9.03 -18.37
N PRO A 92 -23.71 10.23 -18.38
CA PRO A 92 -23.53 11.19 -17.29
C PRO A 92 -23.97 10.62 -15.93
N PHE A 93 -23.41 11.14 -14.85
CA PHE A 93 -23.88 10.87 -13.48
C PHE A 93 -25.32 11.37 -13.31
N THR A 94 -26.17 10.50 -12.77
CA THR A 94 -27.57 10.83 -12.47
C THR A 94 -27.68 11.86 -11.35
N SER A 95 -28.83 12.54 -11.26
CA SER A 95 -29.19 13.40 -10.13
C SER A 95 -29.04 12.68 -8.79
N ASP A 96 -29.47 11.41 -8.74
CA ASP A 96 -29.49 10.60 -7.52
C ASP A 96 -28.08 10.27 -7.05
N THR A 97 -27.15 9.94 -7.97
CA THR A 97 -25.75 9.74 -7.61
C THR A 97 -25.14 11.03 -7.08
N ARG A 98 -25.38 12.17 -7.74
CA ARG A 98 -24.86 13.48 -7.30
C ARG A 98 -25.40 13.85 -5.92
N MET A 99 -26.69 13.67 -5.67
CA MET A 99 -27.32 13.91 -4.37
C MET A 99 -26.74 12.99 -3.30
N SER A 100 -26.61 11.69 -3.59
CA SER A 100 -26.04 10.71 -2.66
C SER A 100 -24.61 11.10 -2.24
N ILE A 101 -23.77 11.49 -3.20
CA ILE A 101 -22.39 11.92 -2.93
C ILE A 101 -22.34 13.24 -2.15
N ASN A 102 -23.21 14.20 -2.46
CA ASN A 102 -23.31 15.45 -1.70
C ASN A 102 -23.70 15.21 -0.23
N ILE A 103 -24.61 14.27 0.04
CA ILE A 103 -24.98 13.87 1.40
C ILE A 103 -23.78 13.26 2.12
N LEU A 104 -23.08 12.30 1.49
CA LEU A 104 -21.89 11.67 2.07
C LEU A 104 -20.80 12.71 2.39
N LYS A 105 -20.56 13.65 1.47
CA LYS A 105 -19.62 14.75 1.64
C LYS A 105 -19.98 15.67 2.81
N GLY A 106 -21.27 15.98 2.98
CA GLY A 106 -21.75 16.80 4.09
C GLY A 106 -21.59 16.16 5.47
N ILE A 107 -21.69 14.82 5.56
CA ILE A 107 -21.55 14.07 6.80
C ILE A 107 -20.08 13.91 7.22
N THR A 108 -19.13 14.01 6.27
CA THR A 108 -17.70 13.85 6.53
C THR A 108 -16.98 15.11 7.03
N ASN A 109 -17.69 16.22 7.24
CA ASN A 109 -17.07 17.44 7.78
C ASN A 109 -16.60 17.22 9.22
N ILE A 110 -15.28 17.29 9.42
CA ILE A 110 -14.64 17.14 10.72
C ILE A 110 -14.79 18.45 11.49
N THR A 111 -15.40 18.39 12.69
CA THR A 111 -15.36 19.50 13.64
C THR A 111 -13.94 19.65 14.17
N PRO A 112 -13.27 20.80 13.99
CA PRO A 112 -11.93 21.01 14.54
C PRO A 112 -11.94 20.77 16.05
N THR A 113 -11.06 19.90 16.53
CA THR A 113 -10.86 19.71 17.97
C THR A 113 -9.97 20.82 18.51
N THR A 114 -10.36 21.39 19.64
CA THR A 114 -9.73 22.55 20.30
C THR A 114 -8.45 22.20 21.09
N ILE A 115 -7.90 20.99 20.92
CA ILE A 115 -6.72 20.55 21.67
C ILE A 115 -5.45 20.73 20.82
N MET A 116 -4.51 21.53 21.32
CA MET A 116 -3.23 21.85 20.69
C MET A 116 -2.17 20.75 20.91
N LYS A 117 -2.31 19.58 20.28
CA LYS A 117 -1.15 18.72 20.01
C LYS A 117 -0.86 18.67 18.50
N PRO A 118 0.40 18.44 18.08
CA PRO A 118 0.78 18.52 16.67
C PRO A 118 -0.05 17.65 15.72
N LEU A 119 -0.52 16.48 16.18
CA LEU A 119 -1.31 15.51 15.41
C LEU A 119 -2.78 15.42 15.85
N SER A 120 -3.28 16.37 16.65
CA SER A 120 -4.70 16.40 17.01
C SER A 120 -5.59 16.46 15.76
N GLY A 121 -6.56 15.54 15.70
CA GLY A 121 -7.47 15.38 14.56
C GLY A 121 -6.90 14.58 13.38
N ILE A 122 -5.65 14.14 13.45
CA ILE A 122 -5.03 13.31 12.40
C ILE A 122 -5.29 11.82 12.68
N ARG A 123 -5.77 11.11 11.67
CA ARG A 123 -6.01 9.66 11.69
C ARG A 123 -4.86 8.93 11.01
N VAL A 124 -4.17 8.05 11.74
CA VAL A 124 -3.05 7.26 11.21
C VAL A 124 -3.37 5.77 11.24
N ALA A 125 -3.29 5.11 10.09
CA ALA A 125 -3.35 3.66 10.00
C ALA A 125 -1.94 3.06 9.93
N ILE A 126 -1.69 2.03 10.74
CA ILE A 126 -0.44 1.28 10.76
C ILE A 126 -0.75 -0.18 10.40
N ASP A 127 -0.16 -0.66 9.30
CA ASP A 127 -0.21 -2.06 8.92
C ASP A 127 1.13 -2.74 9.24
N PRO A 128 1.28 -3.43 10.38
CA PRO A 128 2.44 -4.27 10.60
C PRO A 128 2.37 -5.49 9.67
N GLY A 129 3.28 -5.53 8.69
CA GLY A 129 3.40 -6.59 7.71
C GLY A 129 3.52 -7.97 8.35
N HIS A 130 3.16 -9.01 7.60
CA HIS A 130 3.22 -10.41 8.04
C HIS A 130 2.29 -10.73 9.24
N ILE A 131 2.23 -12.00 9.63
CA ILE A 131 1.39 -12.47 10.76
C ILE A 131 2.15 -13.38 11.74
N ALA A 132 3.40 -13.76 11.44
CA ALA A 132 4.12 -14.71 12.28
C ALA A 132 4.44 -14.15 13.68
N ALA A 133 3.89 -14.80 14.70
CA ALA A 133 4.22 -14.62 16.11
C ALA A 133 5.13 -15.74 16.65
N ASP A 134 5.43 -16.76 15.85
CA ASP A 134 6.40 -17.81 16.16
C ASP A 134 7.19 -18.24 14.92
N MET A 135 8.27 -19.00 15.15
CA MET A 135 9.18 -19.42 14.08
C MET A 135 8.53 -20.43 13.11
N LYS A 136 7.51 -21.19 13.55
CA LYS A 136 6.78 -22.11 12.67
C LYS A 136 6.01 -21.35 11.62
N MET A 137 5.27 -20.32 12.02
CA MET A 137 4.54 -19.45 11.09
C MET A 137 5.51 -18.62 10.24
N ALA A 138 6.61 -18.11 10.83
CA ALA A 138 7.60 -17.34 10.08
C ALA A 138 8.24 -18.14 8.93
N LYS A 139 8.44 -19.46 9.14
CA LYS A 139 8.87 -20.41 8.10
C LYS A 139 7.81 -20.65 7.02
N VAL A 140 6.52 -20.62 7.36
CA VAL A 140 5.42 -20.69 6.37
C VAL A 140 5.40 -19.43 5.50
N GLU A 141 5.58 -18.25 6.10
CA GLU A 141 5.66 -16.98 5.37
C GLU A 141 6.95 -16.87 4.54
N GLY A 142 8.03 -17.49 5.02
CA GLY A 142 9.37 -17.37 4.45
C GLY A 142 10.03 -16.04 4.81
N ARG A 143 9.75 -15.50 6.00
CA ARG A 143 10.16 -14.17 6.47
C ARG A 143 10.78 -14.24 7.86
N PHE A 144 11.98 -14.81 7.93
CA PHE A 144 12.70 -15.06 9.18
C PHE A 144 14.21 -15.13 8.95
N ILE A 145 14.98 -14.90 10.00
CA ILE A 145 16.41 -15.26 10.09
C ILE A 145 16.56 -16.31 11.19
N ASP A 146 17.33 -17.35 10.92
CA ASP A 146 17.69 -18.40 11.87
C ASP A 146 19.13 -18.83 11.57
N MET A 147 20.09 -18.20 12.24
CA MET A 147 21.52 -18.44 12.01
C MET A 147 22.34 -18.38 13.30
N LYS A 148 23.56 -18.93 13.24
CA LYS A 148 24.59 -18.82 14.28
C LYS A 148 25.78 -18.07 13.70
N LEU A 149 26.20 -17.00 14.36
CA LEU A 149 27.35 -16.18 13.96
C LEU A 149 28.67 -16.86 14.37
N GLU A 150 29.78 -16.38 13.83
CA GLU A 150 31.13 -16.92 14.09
C GLU A 150 31.51 -16.86 15.57
N ASP A 151 31.11 -15.79 16.28
CA ASP A 151 31.29 -15.62 17.73
C ASP A 151 30.39 -16.52 18.58
N GLY A 152 29.56 -17.36 17.95
CA GLY A 152 28.65 -18.29 18.61
C GLY A 152 27.26 -17.74 18.90
N THR A 153 27.01 -16.45 18.68
CA THR A 153 25.70 -15.80 18.89
C THR A 153 24.65 -16.44 18.01
N LYS A 154 23.53 -16.85 18.61
CA LYS A 154 22.35 -17.33 17.87
C LYS A 154 21.43 -16.15 17.56
N ILE A 155 21.01 -16.05 16.31
CA ILE A 155 20.14 -15.00 15.80
C ILE A 155 18.85 -15.64 15.31
N GLN A 156 17.73 -15.19 15.89
CA GLN A 156 16.40 -15.63 15.49
C GLN A 156 15.48 -14.43 15.36
N LEU A 157 15.29 -13.96 14.13
CA LEU A 157 14.42 -12.84 13.82
C LEU A 157 13.20 -13.34 13.04
N ARG A 158 12.05 -12.74 13.31
CA ARG A 158 10.79 -13.01 12.60
C ARG A 158 10.27 -11.66 12.16
N GLU A 159 10.11 -11.45 10.86
CA GLU A 159 9.72 -10.12 10.36
C GLU A 159 8.37 -9.69 10.95
N GLY A 160 7.41 -10.62 11.09
CA GLY A 160 6.11 -10.35 11.73
C GLY A 160 6.20 -9.96 13.22
N ASP A 161 7.28 -10.29 13.91
CA ASP A 161 7.53 -9.84 15.29
C ASP A 161 8.10 -8.43 15.28
N LEU A 162 9.12 -8.17 14.45
CA LEU A 162 9.73 -6.86 14.28
C LEU A 162 8.70 -5.80 13.88
N THR A 163 7.92 -6.05 12.82
CA THR A 163 6.92 -5.09 12.34
C THR A 163 5.83 -4.82 13.37
N LEU A 164 5.46 -5.83 14.18
CA LEU A 164 4.47 -5.66 15.24
C LEU A 164 5.03 -4.79 16.36
N THR A 165 6.25 -5.06 16.83
CA THR A 165 6.88 -4.23 17.87
C THR A 165 7.03 -2.79 17.38
N THR A 166 7.53 -2.57 16.17
CA THR A 166 7.64 -1.23 15.56
C THR A 166 6.29 -0.53 15.53
N ALA A 167 5.21 -1.22 15.16
CA ALA A 167 3.87 -0.65 15.13
C ALA A 167 3.37 -0.20 16.51
N TYR A 168 3.63 -0.98 17.57
CA TYR A 168 3.24 -0.59 18.92
C TYR A 168 4.02 0.62 19.45
N VAL A 169 5.33 0.68 19.20
CA VAL A 169 6.16 1.84 19.56
C VAL A 169 5.71 3.09 18.81
N LEU A 170 5.46 2.96 17.50
CA LEU A 170 4.98 4.06 16.67
C LEU A 170 3.58 4.51 17.10
N LYS A 171 2.66 3.58 17.39
CA LYS A 171 1.31 3.89 17.88
C LYS A 171 1.36 4.70 19.16
N ASP A 172 2.08 4.22 20.18
CA ASP A 172 2.22 4.91 21.47
C ASP A 172 2.75 6.35 21.27
N SER A 173 3.76 6.51 20.42
CA SER A 173 4.32 7.82 20.10
C SER A 173 3.32 8.74 19.40
N LEU A 174 2.64 8.26 18.35
CA LEU A 174 1.65 9.04 17.61
C LEU A 174 0.46 9.48 18.49
N GLU A 175 -0.03 8.58 19.35
CA GLU A 175 -1.12 8.89 20.29
C GLU A 175 -0.69 9.93 21.35
N LYS A 176 0.56 9.87 21.82
CA LYS A 176 1.13 10.92 22.68
C LYS A 176 1.11 12.29 22.01
N TYR A 177 1.33 12.36 20.69
CA TYR A 177 1.21 13.58 19.87
C TYR A 177 -0.22 13.91 19.41
N GLY A 178 -1.23 13.14 19.84
CA GLY A 178 -2.65 13.45 19.65
C GLY A 178 -3.33 12.81 18.45
N ALA A 179 -2.65 11.92 17.72
CA ALA A 179 -3.25 11.20 16.60
C ALA A 179 -4.25 10.13 17.06
N GLU A 180 -5.27 9.87 16.25
CA GLU A 180 -6.10 8.67 16.35
C GLU A 180 -5.42 7.55 15.55
N VAL A 181 -5.06 6.44 16.20
CA VAL A 181 -4.24 5.39 15.56
C VAL A 181 -4.96 4.06 15.45
N TYR A 182 -5.10 3.56 14.23
CA TYR A 182 -5.60 2.23 13.91
C TYR A 182 -4.46 1.26 13.53
N MET A 183 -4.54 0.02 14.03
CA MET A 183 -3.64 -1.07 13.65
C MET A 183 -4.41 -2.24 13.05
N THR A 184 -3.95 -2.77 11.91
CA THR A 184 -4.62 -3.87 11.18
C THR A 184 -4.56 -5.22 11.89
N ARG A 185 -3.55 -5.43 12.74
CA ARG A 185 -3.45 -6.58 13.64
C ARG A 185 -2.81 -6.17 14.96
N GLN A 186 -3.09 -6.94 15.99
CA GLN A 186 -2.68 -6.68 17.37
C GLN A 186 -2.35 -8.00 18.05
N GLY A 187 -1.43 -7.96 19.00
CA GLY A 187 -1.05 -9.10 19.82
C GLY A 187 -0.17 -10.15 19.13
N ALA A 188 0.44 -11.00 19.96
CA ALA A 188 1.41 -12.02 19.54
C ALA A 188 0.75 -13.31 19.04
N VAL A 189 -0.14 -13.19 18.06
CA VAL A 189 -0.92 -14.31 17.50
C VAL A 189 -0.68 -14.45 16.00
N ASN A 190 -0.63 -15.71 15.52
CA ASN A 190 -0.50 -16.05 14.09
C ASN A 190 -1.79 -15.78 13.29
N ALA A 191 -2.29 -14.55 13.38
CA ALA A 191 -3.54 -14.10 12.78
C ALA A 191 -3.34 -12.70 12.17
N GLY A 192 -3.87 -12.50 10.97
CA GLY A 192 -3.94 -11.18 10.36
C GLY A 192 -5.25 -10.45 10.66
N ALA A 193 -5.75 -9.65 9.73
CA ALA A 193 -6.85 -8.71 9.96
C ALA A 193 -8.18 -9.37 10.34
N SER A 194 -8.42 -10.62 9.91
CA SER A 194 -9.61 -11.39 10.34
C SER A 194 -9.63 -11.77 11.81
N LYS A 195 -8.51 -11.62 12.53
CA LYS A 195 -8.28 -12.16 13.88
C LYS A 195 -8.38 -13.68 13.96
N LYS A 196 -8.48 -14.38 12.82
CA LYS A 196 -8.45 -15.84 12.72
C LYS A 196 -7.05 -16.30 12.34
N THR A 197 -6.57 -17.36 12.99
CA THR A 197 -5.26 -17.92 12.64
C THR A 197 -5.27 -18.55 11.26
N TYR A 198 -4.10 -18.65 10.62
CA TYR A 198 -3.93 -19.32 9.33
C TYR A 198 -4.53 -20.74 9.31
N ASN A 199 -4.33 -21.53 10.38
CA ASN A 199 -4.86 -22.89 10.48
C ASN A 199 -6.39 -22.91 10.54
N VAL A 200 -7.00 -21.99 11.30
CA VAL A 200 -8.47 -21.86 11.37
C VAL A 200 -9.02 -21.42 10.02
N TRP A 201 -8.38 -20.47 9.35
CA TRP A 201 -8.77 -20.05 8.01
C TRP A 201 -8.67 -21.21 7.02
N LYS A 202 -7.55 -21.95 7.02
CA LYS A 202 -7.31 -23.07 6.10
C LYS A 202 -8.39 -24.13 6.22
N LYS A 203 -8.71 -24.54 7.46
CA LYS A 203 -9.76 -25.54 7.73
C LYS A 203 -11.15 -25.07 7.26
N LYS A 204 -11.46 -23.78 7.40
CA LYS A 204 -12.80 -23.25 7.12
C LYS A 204 -13.02 -22.80 5.67
N HIS A 205 -11.98 -22.29 5.00
CA HIS A 205 -12.14 -21.51 3.77
C HIS A 205 -11.35 -22.04 2.58
N LEU A 206 -10.31 -22.86 2.76
CA LEU A 206 -9.49 -23.31 1.64
C LEU A 206 -10.33 -24.13 0.64
N GLN A 207 -11.10 -25.09 1.13
CA GLN A 207 -11.89 -25.97 0.27
C GLN A 207 -12.93 -25.19 -0.56
N SER A 208 -13.70 -24.30 0.06
CA SER A 208 -14.68 -23.45 -0.65
C SER A 208 -13.99 -22.56 -1.71
N LYS A 209 -12.81 -22.03 -1.38
CA LYS A 209 -12.03 -21.20 -2.30
C LYS A 209 -11.49 -21.98 -3.49
N LEU A 210 -11.19 -23.26 -3.33
CA LEU A 210 -10.78 -24.14 -4.44
C LEU A 210 -11.97 -24.52 -5.34
N TYR A 211 -13.17 -24.72 -4.78
CA TYR A 211 -14.38 -24.97 -5.57
C TYR A 211 -14.76 -23.79 -6.46
N GLY A 212 -14.48 -22.56 -6.02
CA GLY A 212 -14.67 -21.36 -6.83
C GLY A 212 -13.70 -21.21 -8.00
N GLN A 213 -12.72 -22.11 -8.13
CA GLN A 213 -11.72 -22.09 -9.21
C GLN A 213 -12.01 -23.17 -10.25
N LYS A 214 -11.57 -22.93 -11.48
CA LYS A 214 -11.67 -23.88 -12.60
C LYS A 214 -10.62 -25.00 -12.47
N LEU A 215 -10.66 -25.75 -11.36
CA LEU A 215 -9.73 -26.84 -11.02
C LEU A 215 -10.40 -28.20 -11.18
N THR A 216 -9.64 -29.20 -11.64
CA THR A 216 -10.06 -30.60 -11.62
C THR A 216 -10.04 -31.17 -10.20
N LYS A 217 -10.79 -32.25 -9.95
CA LYS A 217 -10.77 -32.97 -8.66
C LYS A 217 -9.36 -33.38 -8.24
N LYS A 218 -8.53 -33.87 -9.18
CA LYS A 218 -7.14 -34.25 -8.92
C LYS A 218 -6.28 -33.06 -8.45
N GLN A 219 -6.42 -31.91 -9.11
CA GLN A 219 -5.70 -30.68 -8.71
C GLN A 219 -6.13 -30.19 -7.33
N MET A 220 -7.43 -30.21 -7.04
CA MET A 220 -7.96 -29.81 -5.73
C MET A 220 -7.42 -30.72 -4.62
N MET A 221 -7.46 -32.03 -4.79
CA MET A 221 -6.89 -32.99 -3.81
C MET A 221 -5.39 -32.76 -3.63
N HIS A 222 -4.64 -32.51 -4.70
CA HIS A 222 -3.22 -32.20 -4.59
C HIS A 222 -2.96 -30.94 -3.75
N ILE A 223 -3.78 -29.90 -3.90
CA ILE A 223 -3.64 -28.67 -3.10
C ILE A 223 -3.98 -28.92 -1.63
N LEU A 224 -5.06 -29.66 -1.36
CA LEU A 224 -5.52 -29.92 0.01
C LEU A 224 -4.55 -30.78 0.82
N TYR A 225 -3.94 -31.79 0.20
CA TYR A 225 -3.20 -32.84 0.92
C TYR A 225 -1.69 -32.88 0.64
N HIS A 226 -1.20 -32.28 -0.45
CA HIS A 226 0.20 -32.43 -0.87
C HIS A 226 0.94 -31.12 -1.11
N SER A 227 0.25 -29.97 -1.16
CA SER A 227 0.92 -28.68 -1.35
C SER A 227 1.62 -28.21 -0.06
N PRO A 228 2.85 -27.67 -0.17
CA PRO A 228 3.53 -27.06 0.97
C PRO A 228 2.70 -25.93 1.59
N GLU A 229 2.73 -25.79 2.92
CA GLU A 229 1.99 -24.74 3.63
C GLU A 229 2.32 -23.34 3.10
N SER A 230 3.58 -23.08 2.77
CA SER A 230 4.01 -21.78 2.23
C SER A 230 3.33 -21.45 0.90
N ARG A 231 3.03 -22.47 0.08
CA ARG A 231 2.31 -22.29 -1.18
C ARG A 231 0.84 -21.98 -0.91
N ILE A 232 0.21 -22.71 0.00
CA ILE A 232 -1.20 -22.50 0.37
C ILE A 232 -1.38 -21.10 0.98
N TYR A 233 -0.48 -20.70 1.88
CA TYR A 233 -0.45 -19.37 2.47
C TYR A 233 -0.38 -18.28 1.40
N ARG A 234 0.65 -18.32 0.53
CA ARG A 234 0.86 -17.26 -0.47
C ARG A 234 -0.23 -17.19 -1.55
N GLN A 235 -0.73 -18.34 -2.01
CA GLN A 235 -1.68 -18.38 -3.13
C GLN A 235 -3.13 -18.15 -2.70
N TYR A 236 -3.47 -18.39 -1.43
CA TYR A 236 -4.87 -18.35 -0.99
C TYR A 236 -5.09 -17.50 0.27
N TYR A 237 -4.34 -17.71 1.37
CA TYR A 237 -4.56 -16.97 2.61
C TYR A 237 -4.20 -15.49 2.48
N LEU A 238 -2.99 -15.21 1.97
CA LEU A 238 -2.42 -13.86 1.96
C LEU A 238 -3.31 -12.86 1.21
N GLN A 239 -3.94 -13.29 0.10
CA GLN A 239 -4.84 -12.42 -0.64
C GLN A 239 -6.07 -12.02 0.19
N ASP A 240 -6.69 -12.96 0.91
CA ASP A 240 -7.86 -12.65 1.75
C ASP A 240 -7.45 -11.73 2.91
N ASP A 241 -6.28 -11.99 3.52
CA ASP A 241 -5.77 -11.16 4.60
C ASP A 241 -5.51 -9.72 4.14
N LEU A 242 -4.88 -9.54 2.99
CA LEU A 242 -4.60 -8.21 2.42
C LEU A 242 -5.88 -7.45 2.02
N GLU A 243 -6.93 -8.14 1.58
CA GLU A 243 -8.25 -7.52 1.35
C GLU A 243 -8.86 -7.03 2.66
N MET A 244 -8.88 -7.86 3.70
CA MET A 244 -9.43 -7.47 4.99
C MET A 244 -8.65 -6.34 5.65
N ARG A 245 -7.32 -6.33 5.50
CA ARG A 245 -6.48 -5.19 5.90
C ARG A 245 -6.91 -3.93 5.15
N ALA A 246 -7.03 -3.99 3.83
CA ALA A 246 -7.43 -2.85 3.02
C ALA A 246 -8.83 -2.33 3.38
N ASP A 247 -9.81 -3.21 3.55
CA ASP A 247 -11.17 -2.82 3.89
C ASP A 247 -11.23 -2.16 5.28
N SER A 248 -10.49 -2.70 6.26
CA SER A 248 -10.47 -2.12 7.61
C SER A 248 -9.75 -0.77 7.64
N ILE A 249 -8.64 -0.61 6.91
CA ILE A 249 -7.94 0.67 6.77
C ILE A 249 -8.85 1.70 6.08
N ASN A 250 -9.47 1.33 4.96
CA ASN A 250 -10.33 2.25 4.23
C ASN A 250 -11.57 2.65 5.02
N TYR A 251 -12.12 1.73 5.83
CA TYR A 251 -13.20 2.05 6.77
C TYR A 251 -12.77 3.06 7.82
N PHE A 252 -11.52 2.99 8.29
CA PHE A 252 -10.95 3.94 9.23
C PHE A 252 -10.70 5.33 8.61
N LYS A 253 -10.66 5.46 7.28
CA LYS A 253 -10.43 6.73 6.55
C LYS A 253 -9.23 7.54 7.09
N PRO A 254 -8.00 6.97 7.05
CA PRO A 254 -6.82 7.64 7.58
C PRO A 254 -6.32 8.76 6.67
N ASP A 255 -5.78 9.81 7.28
CA ASP A 255 -5.00 10.86 6.61
C ASP A 255 -3.61 10.36 6.19
N VAL A 256 -3.08 9.38 6.94
CA VAL A 256 -1.77 8.76 6.72
C VAL A 256 -1.87 7.25 6.94
N THR A 257 -1.33 6.48 6.01
CA THR A 257 -1.12 5.04 6.20
C THR A 257 0.35 4.67 6.08
N VAL A 258 0.86 3.90 7.03
CA VAL A 258 2.19 3.29 6.94
C VAL A 258 2.05 1.77 6.93
N VAL A 259 2.68 1.12 5.96
CA VAL A 259 2.80 -0.34 5.89
C VAL A 259 4.24 -0.68 6.27
N LEU A 260 4.40 -1.37 7.39
CA LEU A 260 5.70 -1.62 8.00
C LEU A 260 6.22 -2.99 7.56
N HIS A 261 7.39 -3.01 6.95
CA HIS A 261 8.14 -4.21 6.62
C HIS A 261 9.61 -4.05 6.99
N TYR A 262 10.33 -5.17 7.04
CA TYR A 262 11.78 -5.18 6.99
C TYR A 262 12.19 -5.98 5.77
N ASN A 263 13.29 -5.62 5.13
CA ASN A 263 13.73 -6.35 3.95
C ASN A 263 14.91 -7.26 4.30
N ALA A 264 15.33 -8.10 3.38
CA ALA A 264 16.55 -8.90 3.48
C ALA A 264 17.22 -8.93 2.11
N ASP A 265 18.53 -9.13 2.09
CA ASP A 265 19.32 -9.12 0.86
C ASP A 265 18.84 -10.24 -0.09
N GLU A 266 18.35 -9.84 -1.27
CA GLU A 266 17.84 -10.77 -2.28
C GLU A 266 18.93 -11.65 -2.90
N LEU A 267 20.20 -11.26 -2.75
CA LEU A 267 21.35 -12.06 -3.19
C LEU A 267 21.80 -13.06 -2.13
N ASN A 268 21.33 -12.92 -0.89
CA ASN A 268 21.69 -13.79 0.23
C ASN A 268 20.71 -14.98 0.33
N SER A 269 20.82 -15.91 -0.63
CA SER A 269 19.89 -17.05 -0.72
C SER A 269 19.82 -17.86 0.57
N GLY A 270 18.61 -17.93 1.15
CA GLY A 270 18.33 -18.67 2.37
C GLY A 270 18.81 -18.01 3.66
N TRP A 271 19.37 -16.80 3.59
CA TRP A 271 19.77 -15.96 4.73
C TRP A 271 20.55 -16.73 5.80
N LYS A 272 21.52 -17.55 5.37
CA LYS A 272 22.30 -18.42 6.27
C LYS A 272 23.56 -17.75 6.81
N LYS A 273 23.92 -16.59 6.29
CA LYS A 273 25.08 -15.79 6.69
C LYS A 273 24.71 -14.31 6.70
N PRO A 274 25.40 -13.46 7.48
CA PRO A 274 25.23 -12.02 7.41
C PRO A 274 25.49 -11.46 6.00
N SER A 275 24.71 -10.47 5.59
CA SER A 275 24.99 -9.65 4.42
C SER A 275 25.78 -8.39 4.80
N ARG A 276 26.61 -7.91 3.88
CA ARG A 276 27.26 -6.60 3.97
C ARG A 276 26.42 -5.48 3.36
N ARG A 277 25.38 -5.82 2.58
CA ARG A 277 24.48 -4.83 1.99
C ARG A 277 23.56 -4.31 3.08
N ASN A 278 23.23 -3.02 3.00
CA ASN A 278 22.12 -2.42 3.72
C ASN A 278 21.57 -1.30 2.85
N PHE A 279 20.26 -1.15 2.83
CA PHE A 279 19.58 -0.05 2.19
C PHE A 279 18.13 0.00 2.63
N SER A 280 17.58 1.19 2.52
CA SER A 280 16.18 1.50 2.76
C SER A 280 15.46 1.77 1.46
N MET A 281 14.19 1.40 1.40
CA MET A 281 13.31 1.77 0.29
C MET A 281 11.87 1.92 0.75
N VAL A 282 11.09 2.64 -0.04
CA VAL A 282 9.67 2.85 0.19
C VAL A 282 8.88 2.69 -1.09
N PHE A 283 7.67 2.14 -0.98
CA PHE A 283 6.74 1.97 -2.10
C PHE A 283 5.49 2.82 -1.96
N VAL A 284 5.03 3.33 -3.11
CA VAL A 284 3.78 4.08 -3.27
C VAL A 284 2.91 3.44 -4.35
N PRO A 285 1.61 3.79 -4.47
CA PRO A 285 0.71 3.25 -5.48
C PRO A 285 1.17 3.52 -6.91
N GLY A 286 1.19 2.49 -7.76
CA GLY A 286 1.40 2.64 -9.19
C GLY A 286 2.04 1.46 -9.88
N SER A 287 2.84 1.70 -10.93
CA SER A 287 3.60 0.70 -11.69
C SER A 287 2.79 -0.54 -12.11
N PHE A 288 1.63 -0.31 -12.71
CA PHE A 288 0.83 -1.34 -13.35
C PHE A 288 1.60 -1.92 -14.54
N MET A 289 1.57 -3.24 -14.63
CA MET A 289 2.22 -4.04 -15.66
C MET A 289 1.23 -4.61 -16.66
N ALA A 290 1.77 -5.17 -17.75
CA ALA A 290 0.97 -5.88 -18.74
C ALA A 290 0.05 -6.91 -18.06
N LYS A 291 -1.20 -6.98 -18.53
CA LYS A 291 -2.28 -7.84 -18.02
C LYS A 291 -2.94 -7.37 -16.71
N GLU A 292 -2.44 -6.31 -16.06
CA GLU A 292 -3.01 -5.81 -14.80
C GLU A 292 -4.17 -4.80 -14.96
N LEU A 293 -4.69 -4.67 -16.19
CA LEU A 293 -5.96 -3.98 -16.54
C LEU A 293 -6.98 -4.93 -17.21
N LYS A 294 -6.80 -6.24 -17.06
CA LYS A 294 -7.63 -7.24 -17.75
C LYS A 294 -9.05 -7.34 -17.21
N SER A 295 -9.22 -7.28 -15.89
CA SER A 295 -10.55 -7.35 -15.29
C SER A 295 -11.18 -5.96 -15.17
N LYS A 296 -12.51 -5.93 -15.04
CA LYS A 296 -13.25 -4.68 -14.79
C LYS A 296 -12.80 -4.01 -13.48
N ARG A 297 -12.61 -4.82 -12.43
CA ARG A 297 -12.10 -4.34 -11.13
C ARG A 297 -10.71 -3.73 -11.25
N ASP A 298 -9.86 -4.32 -12.10
CA ASP A 298 -8.51 -3.81 -12.29
C ASP A 298 -8.47 -2.40 -12.87
N ARG A 299 -9.34 -2.13 -13.85
CA ARG A 299 -9.47 -0.82 -14.52
C ARG A 299 -10.14 0.23 -13.62
N TYR A 300 -11.08 -0.20 -12.80
CA TYR A 300 -11.62 0.62 -11.71
C TYR A 300 -10.50 1.07 -10.75
N ASP A 301 -9.68 0.14 -10.23
CA ASP A 301 -8.59 0.49 -9.31
C ASP A 301 -7.58 1.43 -9.98
N PHE A 302 -7.26 1.20 -11.26
CA PHE A 302 -6.40 2.09 -12.04
C PHE A 302 -6.96 3.50 -12.14
N LEU A 303 -8.24 3.64 -12.49
CA LEU A 303 -8.90 4.94 -12.60
C LEU A 303 -8.93 5.68 -11.27
N ARG A 304 -9.26 4.98 -10.18
CA ARG A 304 -9.26 5.55 -8.84
C ARG A 304 -7.89 6.11 -8.49
N ILE A 305 -6.83 5.32 -8.63
CA ILE A 305 -5.46 5.78 -8.33
C ILE A 305 -5.04 6.93 -9.27
N LEU A 306 -5.45 6.89 -10.55
CA LEU A 306 -5.15 7.95 -11.53
C LEU A 306 -5.72 9.30 -11.09
N ILE A 307 -6.97 9.33 -10.60
CA ILE A 307 -7.64 10.61 -10.33
C ILE A 307 -7.57 11.08 -8.88
N SER A 308 -7.40 10.17 -7.92
CA SER A 308 -7.23 10.51 -6.51
C SER A 308 -5.89 11.20 -6.28
N ASP A 309 -5.81 12.17 -5.37
CA ASP A 309 -4.55 12.88 -5.08
C ASP A 309 -3.53 12.02 -4.30
N TYR A 310 -3.98 10.89 -3.76
CA TYR A 310 -3.19 9.96 -2.94
C TYR A 310 -1.83 9.55 -3.53
N THR A 311 -1.61 9.44 -4.85
CA THR A 311 -0.25 9.12 -5.36
C THR A 311 0.76 10.25 -5.14
N LYS A 312 0.32 11.51 -5.21
CA LYS A 312 1.15 12.69 -4.94
C LYS A 312 1.42 12.77 -3.44
N ASP A 313 0.39 12.59 -2.63
CA ASP A 313 0.49 12.65 -1.17
C ASP A 313 1.32 11.50 -0.61
N SER A 314 1.15 10.28 -1.14
CA SER A 314 1.99 9.12 -0.86
C SER A 314 3.45 9.41 -1.19
N TYR A 315 3.74 10.06 -2.33
CA TYR A 315 5.11 10.44 -2.67
C TYR A 315 5.71 11.39 -1.62
N TYR A 316 5.00 12.43 -1.20
CA TYR A 316 5.52 13.37 -0.20
C TYR A 316 5.68 12.73 1.18
N LEU A 317 4.67 11.98 1.64
CA LEU A 317 4.76 11.19 2.88
C LEU A 317 5.98 10.27 2.85
N SER A 318 6.13 9.47 1.80
CA SER A 318 7.26 8.57 1.60
C SER A 318 8.58 9.31 1.49
N LYS A 319 8.62 10.50 0.87
CA LYS A 319 9.84 11.31 0.78
C LYS A 319 10.33 11.76 2.16
N PHE A 320 9.42 12.20 3.04
CA PHE A 320 9.80 12.60 4.39
C PHE A 320 10.24 11.39 5.24
N ILE A 321 9.56 10.26 5.15
CA ILE A 321 9.95 9.04 5.87
C ILE A 321 11.30 8.48 5.36
N MET A 322 11.49 8.43 4.04
CA MET A 322 12.73 7.97 3.40
C MET A 322 13.93 8.82 3.86
N ARG A 323 13.76 10.14 3.93
CA ARG A 323 14.78 11.04 4.47
C ARG A 323 15.17 10.68 5.92
N GLU A 324 14.21 10.35 6.77
CA GLU A 324 14.48 9.96 8.15
C GLU A 324 15.15 8.58 8.26
N PHE A 325 14.91 7.66 7.32
CA PHE A 325 15.71 6.43 7.26
C PHE A 325 17.19 6.74 6.98
N GLU A 326 17.48 7.69 6.09
CA GLU A 326 18.86 8.11 5.82
C GLU A 326 19.47 8.86 7.01
N GLU A 327 18.75 9.82 7.59
CA GLU A 327 19.27 10.73 8.63
C GLU A 327 19.26 10.13 10.05
N THR A 328 18.22 9.39 10.42
CA THR A 328 18.08 8.82 11.77
C THR A 328 18.67 7.41 11.84
N LEU A 329 18.44 6.56 10.82
CA LEU A 329 18.94 5.17 10.86
C LEU A 329 20.36 5.03 10.31
N ASN A 330 20.87 6.04 9.61
CA ASN A 330 22.12 5.96 8.83
C ASN A 330 22.09 4.79 7.81
N VAL A 331 20.92 4.52 7.25
CA VAL A 331 20.74 3.48 6.22
C VAL A 331 20.54 4.19 4.88
N PRO A 332 21.40 3.95 3.87
CA PRO A 332 21.30 4.67 2.61
C PRO A 332 20.03 4.26 1.86
N ALA A 333 19.44 5.21 1.14
CA ALA A 333 18.40 4.86 0.19
C ALA A 333 18.91 3.89 -0.88
N VAL A 334 17.99 3.06 -1.39
CA VAL A 334 18.28 2.25 -2.55
C VAL A 334 18.48 3.16 -3.79
N GLY A 335 19.61 2.96 -4.46
CA GLY A 335 20.09 3.68 -5.63
C GLY A 335 20.77 2.75 -6.63
N PRO A 336 21.36 3.30 -7.71
CA PRO A 336 21.77 2.52 -8.88
C PRO A 336 22.74 1.34 -8.62
N HIS A 337 23.54 1.43 -7.55
CA HIS A 337 24.57 0.44 -7.21
C HIS A 337 24.12 -0.66 -6.23
N ASN A 338 23.05 -0.42 -5.47
CA ASN A 338 22.52 -1.37 -4.48
C ASN A 338 21.05 -1.77 -4.78
N GLU A 339 20.48 -1.33 -5.91
CA GLU A 339 19.12 -1.64 -6.35
C GLU A 339 18.89 -3.14 -6.58
N PRO A 340 17.90 -3.75 -5.89
CA PRO A 340 17.44 -5.09 -6.23
C PRO A 340 16.98 -5.20 -7.67
N ARG A 341 17.45 -6.26 -8.35
CA ARG A 341 17.19 -6.48 -9.80
C ARG A 341 15.70 -6.43 -10.17
N TYR A 342 14.82 -6.85 -9.27
CA TYR A 342 13.39 -6.86 -9.54
C TYR A 342 12.79 -5.45 -9.64
N LEU A 343 13.35 -4.43 -8.98
CA LEU A 343 12.80 -3.06 -9.04
C LEU A 343 12.85 -2.48 -10.45
N LYS A 344 13.88 -2.83 -11.24
CA LYS A 344 13.99 -2.45 -12.65
C LYS A 344 12.82 -2.98 -13.48
N THR A 345 12.32 -4.18 -13.16
CA THR A 345 11.28 -4.85 -13.94
C THR A 345 9.87 -4.46 -13.49
N VAL A 346 9.64 -4.34 -12.18
CA VAL A 346 8.28 -4.15 -11.63
C VAL A 346 8.05 -2.79 -10.97
N GLY A 347 9.08 -1.96 -10.83
CA GLY A 347 9.01 -0.63 -10.21
C GLY A 347 9.18 0.53 -11.20
N MET A 348 8.65 1.68 -10.81
CA MET A 348 8.92 2.97 -11.44
C MET A 348 9.56 3.89 -10.39
N SER A 349 10.81 4.30 -10.61
CA SER A 349 11.52 5.19 -9.69
C SER A 349 10.89 6.58 -9.70
N LEU A 350 10.67 7.14 -8.52
CA LEU A 350 10.10 8.48 -8.31
C LEU A 350 11.07 9.43 -7.60
N GLY A 351 12.24 8.93 -7.20
CA GLY A 351 13.25 9.64 -6.42
C GLY A 351 14.15 8.66 -5.69
N ASN A 352 15.08 9.20 -4.89
CA ASN A 352 16.00 8.41 -4.08
C ASN A 352 15.23 7.48 -3.13
N GLY A 353 15.38 6.16 -3.28
CA GLY A 353 14.69 5.19 -2.43
C GLY A 353 13.18 5.00 -2.65
N ILE A 354 12.53 5.76 -3.53
CA ILE A 354 11.05 5.78 -3.67
C ILE A 354 10.63 5.17 -5.01
N TYR A 355 9.78 4.14 -4.96
CA TYR A 355 9.28 3.47 -6.17
C TYR A 355 7.76 3.33 -6.15
N ALA A 356 7.11 3.64 -7.27
CA ALA A 356 5.75 3.18 -7.49
C ALA A 356 5.73 1.66 -7.72
N ARG A 357 4.79 0.96 -7.09
CA ARG A 357 4.59 -0.49 -7.18
C ARG A 357 3.11 -0.86 -7.12
N ASN A 358 2.72 -1.87 -7.88
CA ASN A 358 1.36 -2.42 -7.86
C ASN A 358 1.20 -3.52 -6.78
N LEU A 359 1.75 -3.29 -5.58
CA LEU A 359 1.55 -4.19 -4.44
C LEU A 359 0.07 -4.14 -4.02
N ARG A 360 -0.45 -5.21 -3.40
CA ARG A 360 -1.89 -5.31 -3.12
C ARG A 360 -2.40 -4.12 -2.30
N LEU A 361 -1.78 -3.77 -1.18
CA LEU A 361 -2.23 -2.62 -0.38
C LEU A 361 -2.02 -1.29 -1.10
N CYS A 362 -0.88 -1.10 -1.79
CA CYS A 362 -0.67 0.07 -2.65
C CYS A 362 -1.79 0.22 -3.69
N ARG A 363 -2.33 -0.89 -4.20
CA ARG A 363 -3.46 -0.87 -5.12
C ARG A 363 -4.78 -0.56 -4.43
N LEU A 364 -5.04 -1.10 -3.24
CA LEU A 364 -6.38 -1.14 -2.66
C LEU A 364 -6.73 0.02 -1.71
N LEU A 365 -5.74 0.73 -1.19
CA LEU A 365 -5.99 1.79 -0.20
C LEU A 365 -6.45 3.10 -0.83
N ASN A 366 -7.32 3.81 -0.10
CA ASN A 366 -7.87 5.14 -0.38
C ASN A 366 -7.30 6.16 0.61
N SER A 367 -5.97 6.17 0.75
CA SER A 367 -5.25 7.08 1.64
C SER A 367 -3.82 7.31 1.14
N PRO A 368 -3.16 8.41 1.55
CA PRO A 368 -1.72 8.54 1.42
C PRO A 368 -1.02 7.37 2.12
N ILE A 369 -0.18 6.63 1.40
CA ILE A 369 0.48 5.43 1.90
C ILE A 369 2.01 5.53 1.75
N CYS A 370 2.73 5.15 2.80
CA CYS A 370 4.15 4.79 2.71
C CYS A 370 4.32 3.31 3.08
N TYR A 371 4.62 2.46 2.09
CA TYR A 371 5.02 1.09 2.33
C TYR A 371 6.53 1.06 2.54
N GLY A 372 6.97 1.05 3.79
CA GLY A 372 8.39 1.23 4.10
C GLY A 372 9.13 -0.06 4.42
N GLU A 373 10.34 -0.14 3.91
CA GLU A 373 11.34 -1.17 4.20
C GLU A 373 12.63 -0.42 4.63
N PRO A 374 12.80 -0.16 5.93
CA PRO A 374 13.78 0.80 6.45
C PRO A 374 15.23 0.28 6.40
N LEU A 375 15.43 -1.03 6.31
CA LEU A 375 16.75 -1.67 6.35
C LEU A 375 16.68 -3.13 5.94
N LEU A 376 17.86 -3.74 5.75
CA LEU A 376 18.01 -5.19 5.56
C LEU A 376 18.25 -5.87 6.91
N GLN A 377 17.29 -6.67 7.39
CA GLN A 377 17.37 -7.35 8.67
C GLN A 377 18.49 -8.41 8.74
N ASP A 378 19.00 -8.88 7.59
CA ASP A 378 20.12 -9.81 7.49
C ASP A 378 21.48 -9.11 7.31
N ASN A 379 21.52 -7.77 7.34
CA ASN A 379 22.76 -7.02 7.39
C ASN A 379 23.53 -7.31 8.70
N GLU A 380 24.86 -7.41 8.63
CA GLU A 380 25.74 -7.79 9.76
C GLU A 380 25.60 -6.92 11.02
N TYR A 381 25.28 -5.63 10.87
CA TYR A 381 25.00 -4.73 11.99
C TYR A 381 23.55 -4.84 12.43
N GLU A 382 22.62 -4.78 11.48
CA GLU A 382 21.19 -4.77 11.78
C GLU A 382 20.73 -6.06 12.45
N LEU A 383 21.19 -7.22 11.98
CA LEU A 383 20.82 -8.50 12.57
C LEU A 383 21.21 -8.58 14.06
N ARG A 384 22.31 -7.92 14.46
CA ARG A 384 22.77 -7.85 15.86
C ARG A 384 22.00 -6.81 16.64
N ALA A 385 21.77 -5.64 16.06
CA ALA A 385 21.04 -4.53 16.69
C ALA A 385 19.55 -4.85 16.89
N LEU A 386 18.98 -5.67 16.01
CA LEU A 386 17.62 -6.20 16.13
C LEU A 386 17.55 -7.43 17.05
N ASN A 387 18.68 -8.12 17.27
CA ASN A 387 18.73 -9.29 18.12
C ASN A 387 18.33 -8.93 19.56
N GLY A 388 17.37 -9.66 20.11
CA GLY A 388 16.81 -9.37 21.43
C GLY A 388 15.45 -8.68 21.38
N ASN A 389 14.94 -8.29 20.20
CA ASN A 389 13.52 -8.00 20.05
C ASN A 389 12.70 -9.29 20.20
N ASP A 390 11.72 -9.27 21.08
CA ASP A 390 10.72 -10.33 21.22
C ASP A 390 9.44 -9.73 21.80
N PHE A 391 8.45 -9.54 20.92
CA PHE A 391 7.18 -8.94 21.29
C PHE A 391 6.46 -9.71 22.40
N LYS A 392 6.56 -11.05 22.42
CA LYS A 392 5.88 -11.90 23.43
C LYS A 392 6.38 -11.67 24.85
N THR A 393 7.66 -11.34 24.99
CA THR A 393 8.30 -11.11 26.28
C THR A 393 8.48 -9.62 26.58
N ASN A 394 7.84 -8.73 25.80
CA ASN A 394 7.96 -7.28 25.87
C ASN A 394 9.42 -6.78 25.77
N LYS A 395 10.28 -7.53 25.10
CA LYS A 395 11.65 -7.07 24.81
C LYS A 395 11.63 -6.31 23.50
N ILE A 396 12.01 -5.04 23.56
CA ILE A 396 12.08 -4.15 22.41
C ILE A 396 13.55 -3.83 22.20
N SER A 397 14.09 -4.13 21.02
CA SER A 397 15.45 -3.72 20.72
C SER A 397 15.50 -2.19 20.50
N PRO A 398 16.57 -1.50 20.94
CA PRO A 398 16.72 -0.07 20.68
C PRO A 398 16.59 0.29 19.19
N ARG A 399 17.10 -0.59 18.31
CA ARG A 399 17.02 -0.40 16.86
C ARG A 399 15.57 -0.41 16.34
N VAL A 400 14.66 -1.17 16.94
CA VAL A 400 13.23 -1.12 16.60
C VAL A 400 12.60 0.22 16.98
N ILE A 401 13.04 0.82 18.11
CA ILE A 401 12.59 2.15 18.54
C ILE A 401 13.07 3.21 17.53
N GLU A 402 14.35 3.17 17.14
CA GLU A 402 14.90 4.10 16.13
C GLU A 402 14.14 4.02 14.80
N VAL A 403 13.77 2.80 14.37
CA VAL A 403 12.93 2.61 13.17
C VAL A 403 11.57 3.28 13.36
N ALA A 404 10.88 3.04 14.48
CA ALA A 404 9.60 3.67 14.78
C ALA A 404 9.70 5.20 14.82
N ASP A 405 10.76 5.75 15.44
CA ASP A 405 11.02 7.19 15.52
C ASP A 405 11.23 7.81 14.14
N SER A 406 11.88 7.09 13.22
CA SER A 406 12.07 7.55 11.84
C SER A 406 10.73 7.70 11.10
N TYR A 407 9.81 6.74 11.28
CA TYR A 407 8.44 6.89 10.78
C TYR A 407 7.72 8.06 11.42
N LEU A 408 7.80 8.20 12.75
CA LEU A 408 7.15 9.30 13.48
C LEU A 408 7.60 10.67 12.96
N LYS A 409 8.91 10.91 12.88
CA LYS A 409 9.48 12.17 12.36
C LYS A 409 9.02 12.43 10.91
N GLY A 410 9.06 11.40 10.07
CA GLY A 410 8.62 11.51 8.68
C GLY A 410 7.14 11.87 8.55
N ILE A 411 6.28 11.27 9.38
CA ILE A 411 4.85 11.60 9.46
C ILE A 411 4.64 13.04 9.94
N MET A 412 5.34 13.46 11.00
CA MET A 412 5.26 14.82 11.53
C MET A 412 5.65 15.86 10.48
N ASN A 413 6.74 15.62 9.75
CA ASN A 413 7.20 16.48 8.66
C ASN A 413 6.17 16.56 7.52
N TYR A 414 5.55 15.43 7.16
CA TYR A 414 4.49 15.39 6.16
C TYR A 414 3.25 16.18 6.59
N ILE A 415 2.80 16.03 7.83
CA ILE A 415 1.64 16.76 8.35
C ILE A 415 1.93 18.26 8.40
N GLN A 416 3.13 18.67 8.81
CA GLN A 416 3.54 20.08 8.79
C GLN A 416 3.56 20.63 7.35
N TYR A 417 4.06 19.85 6.39
CA TYR A 417 4.04 20.21 4.98
C TYR A 417 2.60 20.42 4.47
N GLN A 418 1.67 19.50 4.78
CA GLN A 418 0.26 19.63 4.38
C GLN A 418 -0.40 20.87 4.99
N LYS A 419 -0.14 21.18 6.27
CA LYS A 419 -0.66 22.41 6.92
C LYS A 419 -0.18 23.68 6.21
N ASN A 420 1.09 23.72 5.80
CA ASN A 420 1.65 24.86 5.08
C ASN A 420 1.09 25.01 3.65
N GLN A 421 0.67 23.92 3.00
CA GLN A 421 0.03 23.99 1.67
C GLN A 421 -1.44 24.42 1.73
N ASN A 422 -2.12 24.18 2.86
CA ASN A 422 -3.52 24.50 3.07
C ASN A 422 -3.74 25.83 3.81
N THR A 423 -2.67 26.59 4.07
CA THR A 423 -2.76 27.96 4.56
C THR A 423 -2.96 28.88 3.34
N PRO A 424 -4.00 29.74 3.31
CA PRO A 424 -4.36 30.57 2.15
C PRO A 424 -3.23 31.40 1.54
#